data_AF-A0A3B8PFY2-F1
#
_entry.id   AF-A0A3B8PFY2-F1
#
_cell.length_a   1.000
_cell.length_b   1.000
_cell.length_c   1.000
_cell.angle_alpha   90.00
_cell.angle_beta   90.00
_cell.angle_gamma   90.00
#
_symmetry.space_group_name_H-M   'P 1'
#
loop_
_entity.id
_entity.type
_entity.pdbx_description
1 polymer ?
#
loop_
_entity_poly.entity_id
_entity_poly.type
_entity_poly.pdbx_seq_one_letter_code
_entity_poly.pdbx_strand_id
1 'polypeptide(L)' 'ATWWIRQAITRAIADQARTIRIPVHMIETMSKLRKVSKQLLQEMGREPTLEET' A
#
# COMPACT_ATOMS: atom_id res chain seq x y z
N ALA A 1 -3.66 3.73 25.22
CA ALA A 1 -3.60 2.41 24.54
C ALA A 1 -3.72 2.47 23.01
N THR A 2 -4.37 3.49 22.43
CA THR A 2 -4.72 3.60 20.99
C THR A 2 -3.58 3.37 20.01
N TRP A 3 -2.38 3.88 20.30
CA TRP A 3 -1.24 3.78 19.39
C TRP A 3 -0.75 2.33 19.22
N TRP A 4 -0.62 1.61 20.34
CA TRP A 4 -0.21 0.20 20.34
C TRP A 4 -1.23 -0.70 19.65
N ILE A 5 -2.53 -0.41 19.81
CA ILE A 5 -3.60 -1.13 19.12
C ILE A 5 -3.47 -0.94 17.61
N ARG A 6 -3.30 0.31 17.15
CA ARG A 6 -3.11 0.60 15.72
C ARG A 6 -1.84 -0.04 15.16
N GLN A 7 -0.73 0.03 15.89
CA GLN A 7 0.54 -0.56 15.47
C GLN A 7 0.47 -2.08 15.34
N ALA A 8 -0.14 -2.75 16.32
CA ALA A 8 -0.29 -4.20 16.34
C ALA A 8 -1.13 -4.70 15.16
N ILE A 9 -2.25 -4.02 14.87
CA ILE A 9 -3.12 -4.36 13.73
C ILE A 9 -2.39 -4.19 12.41
N THR A 10 -1.75 -3.03 12.17
CA THR A 10 -1.02 -2.78 10.92
C THR A 10 0.09 -3.81 10.69
N ARG A 11 0.82 -4.19 11.74
CA ARG A 11 1.87 -5.21 11.66
C ARG A 11 1.30 -6.59 11.33
N ALA A 12 0.22 -7.01 12.01
CA ALA A 12 -0.41 -8.29 11.75
C ALA A 12 -0.90 -8.41 10.29
N ILE A 13 -1.49 -7.33 9.76
CA ILE A 13 -1.91 -7.26 8.35
C ILE A 13 -0.70 -7.38 7.42
N ALA A 14 0.38 -6.63 7.66
CA ALA A 14 1.57 -6.70 6.82
C ALA A 14 2.19 -8.10 6.81
N ASP A 15 2.15 -8.81 7.94
CA ASP A 15 2.76 -10.13 8.06
C ASP A 15 1.91 -11.28 7.49
N GLN A 16 0.58 -11.15 7.51
CA GLN A 16 -0.35 -12.28 7.27
C GLN A 16 -1.35 -12.07 6.13
N ALA A 17 -1.49 -10.87 5.56
CA ALA A 17 -2.54 -10.59 4.56
C ALA A 17 -2.31 -11.22 3.18
N ARG A 18 -1.22 -11.96 2.96
CA ARG A 18 -0.91 -12.60 1.68
C ARG A 18 -0.59 -14.07 1.89
N THR A 19 -1.11 -14.90 0.97
CA THR A 19 -0.83 -16.35 0.93
C THR A 19 0.67 -16.64 0.85
N ILE A 20 1.41 -15.84 0.09
CA ILE A 20 2.87 -15.86 0.04
C ILE A 20 3.37 -14.63 0.78
N ARG A 21 4.24 -14.82 1.77
CA ARG A 21 4.78 -13.74 2.59
C ARG A 21 5.59 -12.76 1.72
N ILE A 22 5.22 -11.49 1.82
CA ILE A 22 5.93 -10.38 1.17
C ILE A 22 6.60 -9.54 2.27
N PRO A 23 7.87 -9.15 2.12
CA PRO A 23 8.54 -8.26 3.09
C PRO A 23 7.83 -6.92 3.29
N VAL A 24 7.87 -6.37 4.50
CA VAL A 24 7.17 -5.10 4.85
C VAL A 24 7.61 -3.92 3.97
N HIS A 25 8.90 -3.80 3.65
CA HIS A 25 9.39 -2.73 2.77
C HIS A 25 8.81 -2.82 1.36
N MET A 26 8.51 -4.03 0.87
CA MET A 26 7.82 -4.22 -0.41
C MET A 26 6.34 -3.85 -0.32
N ILE A 27 5.69 -4.08 0.83
CA ILE A 27 4.32 -3.62 1.06
C ILE A 27 4.25 -2.09 1.11
N GLU A 28 5.27 -1.45 1.69
CA GLU A 28 5.40 0.01 1.73
C GLU A 28 5.61 0.59 0.31
N THR A 29 6.49 0.00 -0.51
CA THR A 29 6.66 0.44 -1.91
C THR A 29 5.37 0.28 -2.70
N MET A 30 4.69 -0.86 -2.59
CA MET A 30 3.38 -1.08 -3.21
C MET A 30 2.32 -0.07 -2.74
N SER A 31 2.31 0.28 -1.46
CA SER A 31 1.35 1.26 -0.92
C SER A 31 1.60 2.67 -1.44
N LYS A 32 2.88 3.05 -1.62
CA LYS A 32 3.25 4.32 -2.27
C LYS A 32 2.80 4.33 -3.74
N LEU A 33 3.08 3.28 -4.49
CA LEU A 33 2.65 3.14 -5.89
C LEU A 33 1.13 3.25 -6.02
N ARG A 34 0.36 2.57 -5.16
CA ARG A 34 -1.11 2.66 -5.14
C ARG A 34 -1.60 4.08 -4.84
N LYS A 35 -0.91 4.82 -3.97
CA LYS A 35 -1.27 6.21 -3.66
C LYS A 35 -1.06 7.11 -4.88
N VAL A 36 0.09 6.99 -5.55
CA VAL A 36 0.40 7.75 -6.77
C VAL A 36 -0.58 7.40 -7.88
N SER A 37 -0.82 6.12 -8.11
CA SER A 37 -1.78 5.67 -9.12
C SER A 37 -3.19 6.22 -8.88
N LYS A 38 -3.66 6.21 -7.62
CA LYS A 38 -4.95 6.80 -7.26
C LYS A 38 -5.01 8.32 -7.48
N GLN A 39 -3.92 9.02 -7.18
CA GLN A 39 -3.83 10.46 -7.42
C GLN A 39 -3.89 10.77 -8.92
N LEU A 40 -3.09 10.08 -9.72
CA LEU A 40 -3.07 10.21 -11.18
C LEU A 40 -4.43 9.89 -11.80
N LEU A 41 -5.12 8.87 -11.29
CA LEU A 41 -6.48 8.54 -11.72
C LEU A 41 -7.46 9.68 -11.44
N GLN A 42 -7.34 10.33 -10.28
CA GLN A 42 -8.19 11.46 -9.92
C GLN A 42 -7.89 12.70 -10.78
N GLU A 43 -6.63 12.95 -11.12
CA GLU A 43 -6.20 14.11 -11.90
C GLU A 43 -6.50 13.95 -13.40
N MET A 44 -6.26 12.76 -13.96
CA MET A 44 -6.37 12.51 -15.41
C MET A 44 -7.67 11.83 -15.83
N GLY A 45 -8.47 11.33 -14.89
CA GLY A 45 -9.74 10.63 -15.17
C GLY A 45 -9.58 9.28 -15.88
N ARG A 46 -8.36 8.76 -16.01
CA ARG A 46 -8.03 7.47 -16.62
C ARG A 46 -7.04 6.70 -15.75
N GLU A 47 -6.91 5.39 -15.98
CA GLU A 47 -5.84 4.63 -15.34
C GLU A 47 -4.46 5.14 -15.82
N PRO A 48 -3.50 5.33 -14.90
CA PRO A 48 -2.14 5.75 -15.25
C PRO A 48 -1.41 4.60 -15.96
N THR A 49 -0.54 4.95 -16.92
CA THR A 49 0.28 3.95 -17.62
C THR A 49 1.45 3.49 -16.74
N LEU A 50 2.07 2.37 -17.10
CA LEU A 50 3.24 1.81 -16.41
C LEU A 50 4.44 2.78 -16.34
N GLU A 51 4.55 3.72 -17.27
CA GLU A 51 5.62 4.73 -17.27
C GLU A 51 5.30 5.92 -16.35
N GLU A 52 4.02 6.15 -16.04
CA GLU A 52 3.54 7.25 -15.20
C GLU A 52 3.52 6.89 -13.70
N THR A 53 3.52 5.59 -13.34
CA THR A 53 3.49 5.07 -11.96
C THR A 53 4.84 4.62 -11.42
#